data_AF-A0A8T9Q026-F1
#
_entry.id   AF-A0A8T9Q026-F1
#
_cell.length_a   1.000
_cell.length_b   1.000
_cell.length_c   1.000
_cell.angle_alpha   90.00
_cell.angle_beta   90.00
_cell.angle_gamma   90.00
#
_symmetry.space_group_name_H-M   'P 1'
#
loop_
_entity.id
_entity.type
_entity.pdbx_description
1 polymer ?
#
loop_
_entity_poly.entity_id
_entity_poly.type
_entity_poly.pdbx_seq_one_letter_code
_entity_poly.pdbx_strand_id
1 'polypeptide(L)'
;MMLARDYVQKKELRRQLENVTLVIIPIYNVDGSLVRNSTTRANQNGPESYGFRGNARNLDLNRDYIKQDSRNARAFAQLFQRWQPDVYVDTHTSDGADYQYTMTLIATQKDKLHPVLSQYLTQRLLPALYGGMSKRKSPMTPYVDFEGRTPDARGLQGFLETPRYSTGYTTLFNTIGFVTETHMLKAYTPRVRAQYDFLDLLVRSVHQDAAALAEARATAQEQLRTQTQFPLAWAIDTTSFEKISFRGYEGKTKPSAVSGQPRLWYDRAAPYIRQINYYNTFRPTVSVTRPRPTSSRRPGVKCWNACA
;
A
#
# COMPACT_ATOMS: atom_id res chain seq x y z
N MET A 1 19.48 -5.04 -3.97
CA MET A 1 18.18 -5.41 -3.36
C MET A 1 18.18 -6.89 -3.00
N MET A 2 17.84 -7.26 -1.75
CA MET A 2 17.91 -8.66 -1.27
C MET A 2 16.97 -9.60 -2.03
N LEU A 3 15.72 -9.20 -2.26
CA LEU A 3 14.72 -10.02 -2.96
C LEU A 3 15.18 -10.41 -4.37
N ALA A 4 15.55 -9.41 -5.19
CA ALA A 4 16.02 -9.63 -6.55
C ALA A 4 17.25 -10.56 -6.60
N ARG A 5 18.25 -10.33 -5.73
CA ARG A 5 19.43 -11.18 -5.63
C ARG A 5 19.04 -12.64 -5.35
N ASP A 6 18.21 -12.85 -4.34
CA ASP A 6 17.83 -14.19 -3.89
C ASP A 6 17.01 -14.92 -4.95
N TYR A 7 16.04 -14.24 -5.58
CA TYR A 7 15.25 -14.80 -6.69
C TYR A 7 16.06 -15.06 -7.96
N VAL A 8 17.22 -14.43 -8.16
CA VAL A 8 18.12 -14.75 -9.28
C VAL A 8 19.08 -15.88 -8.92
N GLN A 9 19.59 -15.93 -7.69
CA GLN A 9 20.66 -16.85 -7.29
C GLN A 9 20.13 -18.20 -6.82
N LYS A 10 18.99 -18.25 -6.13
CA LYS A 10 18.46 -19.46 -5.48
C LYS A 10 17.48 -20.19 -6.39
N LYS A 11 17.77 -21.45 -6.73
CA LYS A 11 16.97 -22.25 -7.68
C LYS A 11 15.55 -22.50 -7.16
N GLU A 12 15.40 -22.69 -5.85
CA GLU A 12 14.14 -22.90 -5.16
C GLU A 12 13.22 -21.68 -5.19
N LEU A 13 13.78 -20.46 -5.16
CA LEU A 13 13.00 -19.22 -5.27
C LEU A 13 12.63 -18.92 -6.73
N ARG A 14 13.53 -19.22 -7.68
CA ARG A 14 13.25 -19.07 -9.12
C ARG A 14 12.00 -19.80 -9.58
N ARG A 15 11.71 -20.98 -9.01
CA ARG A 15 10.49 -21.74 -9.30
C ARG A 15 9.21 -20.97 -8.99
N GLN A 16 9.24 -20.05 -8.03
CA GLN A 16 8.08 -19.21 -7.70
C GLN A 16 7.78 -18.16 -8.79
N LEU A 17 8.65 -18.01 -9.79
CA LEU A 17 8.45 -17.10 -10.93
C LEU A 17 7.87 -17.80 -12.16
N GLU A 18 7.60 -19.12 -12.11
CA GLU A 18 7.06 -19.87 -13.27
C GLU A 18 5.75 -19.25 -13.79
N ASN A 19 4.91 -18.72 -12.88
CA ASN A 19 3.65 -18.04 -13.20
C ASN A 19 3.66 -16.55 -12.82
N VAL A 20 4.82 -15.99 -12.46
CA VAL A 20 4.92 -14.63 -11.93
C VAL A 20 6.07 -13.90 -12.59
N THR A 21 5.76 -12.78 -13.24
CA THR A 21 6.80 -11.86 -13.68
C THR A 21 6.96 -10.72 -12.69
N LEU A 22 8.18 -10.55 -12.18
CA LEU A 22 8.51 -9.52 -11.20
C LEU A 22 9.14 -8.30 -11.89
N VAL A 23 8.45 -7.16 -11.83
CA VAL A 23 8.98 -5.85 -12.28
C VAL A 23 9.32 -5.01 -11.07
N ILE A 24 10.55 -4.50 -11.03
CA ILE A 24 11.11 -3.86 -9.85
C ILE A 24 11.55 -2.42 -10.18
N ILE A 25 11.00 -1.46 -9.44
CA ILE A 25 11.56 -0.10 -9.36
C ILE A 25 12.43 -0.05 -8.10
N PRO A 26 13.77 -0.15 -8.20
CA PRO A 26 14.62 -0.29 -7.03
C PRO A 26 14.63 0.95 -6.15
N ILE A 27 14.59 2.14 -6.76
CA ILE A 27 14.51 3.42 -6.07
C ILE A 27 13.63 4.34 -6.92
N TYR A 28 12.46 4.71 -6.41
CA TYR A 28 11.55 5.63 -7.10
C TYR A 28 11.98 7.10 -6.98
N ASN A 29 12.43 7.50 -5.78
CA ASN A 29 12.99 8.82 -5.50
C ASN A 29 14.52 8.80 -5.55
N VAL A 30 15.11 8.75 -6.75
CA VAL A 30 16.57 8.71 -6.92
C VAL A 30 17.22 9.96 -6.31
N ASP A 31 16.74 11.15 -6.66
CA ASP A 31 17.28 12.41 -6.16
C ASP A 31 17.29 12.48 -4.63
N GLY A 32 16.14 12.20 -4.00
CA GLY A 32 16.04 12.21 -2.54
C GLY A 32 16.96 11.16 -1.91
N SER A 33 17.09 9.98 -2.52
CA SER A 33 17.95 8.91 -2.00
C SER A 33 19.44 9.28 -1.96
N LEU A 34 19.87 10.15 -2.88
CA LEU A 34 21.25 10.65 -2.98
C LEU A 34 21.55 11.76 -1.96
N VAL A 35 20.54 12.44 -1.43
CA VAL A 35 20.70 13.43 -0.35
C VAL A 35 20.85 12.71 0.99
N ARG A 36 22.07 12.22 1.24
CA ARG A 36 22.42 11.41 2.42
C ARG A 36 22.48 12.27 3.68
N ASN A 37 21.80 11.83 4.73
CA ASN A 37 21.79 12.47 6.04
C ASN A 37 21.43 11.44 7.15
N SER A 38 21.43 11.87 8.41
CA SER A 38 21.07 11.05 9.56
C SER A 38 20.14 11.75 10.57
N THR A 39 19.85 13.03 10.38
CA THR A 39 19.23 13.89 11.41
C THR A 39 17.91 14.55 11.00
N THR A 40 17.44 14.39 9.76
CA THR A 40 16.23 15.08 9.27
C THR A 40 14.90 14.41 9.70
N ARG A 41 14.96 13.25 10.37
CA ARG A 41 13.80 12.49 10.86
C ARG A 41 13.86 12.27 12.37
N ALA A 42 13.55 13.30 13.15
CA ALA A 42 13.67 13.29 14.62
C ALA A 42 12.86 12.19 15.35
N ASN A 43 11.79 11.67 14.73
CA ASN A 43 10.90 10.68 15.35
C ASN A 43 11.04 9.26 14.76
N GLN A 44 12.16 8.96 14.10
CA GLN A 44 12.38 7.64 13.47
C GLN A 44 13.70 7.02 13.93
N ASN A 45 13.70 5.70 14.18
CA ASN A 45 14.90 4.90 14.39
C ASN A 45 15.42 4.41 13.03
N GLY A 46 16.10 5.30 12.33
CA GLY A 46 16.62 5.09 10.98
C GLY A 46 17.93 4.28 10.91
N PRO A 47 18.37 3.88 9.71
CA PRO A 47 19.73 3.41 9.49
C PRO A 47 20.75 4.55 9.73
N GLU A 48 22.04 4.20 9.79
CA GLU A 48 23.16 5.16 9.95
C GLU A 48 23.07 6.35 8.99
N SER A 49 22.62 6.12 7.77
CA SER A 49 22.37 7.16 6.77
C SER A 49 21.12 6.82 5.96
N TYR A 50 20.33 7.83 5.63
CA TYR A 50 19.14 7.73 4.77
C TYR A 50 19.02 8.95 3.84
N GLY A 51 18.10 8.85 2.87
CA GLY A 51 17.84 9.90 1.89
C GLY A 51 16.85 10.96 2.40
N PHE A 52 16.67 12.03 1.63
CA PHE A 52 15.65 13.04 1.88
C PHE A 52 14.27 12.65 1.32
N ARG A 53 13.19 13.15 1.93
CA ARG A 53 11.81 12.78 1.57
C ARG A 53 11.41 13.30 0.18
N GLY A 54 11.70 14.57 -0.09
CA GLY A 54 11.41 15.19 -1.38
C GLY A 54 12.38 14.72 -2.47
N ASN A 55 12.01 14.90 -3.73
CA ASN A 55 12.97 14.82 -4.83
C ASN A 55 13.83 16.10 -4.90
N ALA A 56 14.67 16.26 -5.94
CA ALA A 56 15.53 17.45 -6.10
C ALA A 56 14.75 18.80 -6.13
N ARG A 57 13.45 18.76 -6.44
CA ARG A 57 12.56 19.94 -6.45
C ARG A 57 11.67 20.02 -5.20
N ASN A 58 11.97 19.22 -4.17
CA ASN A 58 11.20 19.08 -2.93
C ASN A 58 9.74 18.67 -3.14
N LEU A 59 9.41 18.01 -4.25
CA LEU A 59 8.08 17.45 -4.47
C LEU A 59 7.88 16.20 -3.63
N ASP A 60 6.72 16.06 -2.98
CA ASP A 60 6.28 14.81 -2.37
C ASP A 60 5.75 13.87 -3.46
N LEU A 61 6.58 12.91 -3.85
CA LEU A 61 6.24 11.96 -4.92
C LEU A 61 5.05 11.06 -4.53
N ASN A 62 4.81 10.84 -3.24
CA ASN A 62 3.65 10.08 -2.75
C ASN A 62 2.36 10.92 -2.71
N ARG A 63 2.32 12.05 -3.42
CA ARG A 63 1.12 12.86 -3.69
C ARG A 63 0.94 13.19 -5.17
N ASP A 64 1.80 12.66 -6.03
CA ASP A 64 1.96 13.13 -7.41
C ASP A 64 1.51 12.11 -8.48
N TYR A 65 0.94 10.96 -8.09
CA TYR A 65 0.66 9.87 -9.03
C TYR A 65 -0.35 10.22 -10.13
N ILE A 66 -1.50 10.83 -9.78
CA ILE A 66 -2.49 11.30 -10.76
C ILE A 66 -2.12 12.66 -11.37
N LYS A 67 -1.47 13.54 -10.60
CA LYS A 67 -1.15 14.91 -11.02
C LYS A 67 0.01 14.96 -12.02
N GLN A 68 1.03 14.13 -11.78
CA GLN A 68 2.22 13.95 -12.61
C GLN A 68 3.01 15.23 -12.89
N ASP A 69 3.20 16.07 -11.86
CA ASP A 69 4.07 17.24 -11.94
C ASP A 69 5.55 16.85 -12.06
N SER A 70 5.94 15.77 -11.40
CA SER A 70 7.31 15.25 -11.43
C SER A 70 7.56 14.35 -12.64
N ARG A 71 8.82 14.29 -13.08
CA ARG A 71 9.26 13.32 -14.08
C ARG A 71 9.16 11.88 -13.55
N ASN A 72 9.33 11.69 -12.24
CA ASN A 72 9.17 10.39 -11.57
C ASN A 72 7.76 9.82 -11.81
N ALA A 73 6.72 10.61 -11.53
CA ALA A 73 5.34 10.18 -11.68
C ALA A 73 4.97 9.92 -13.16
N ARG A 74 5.46 10.74 -14.09
CA ARG A 74 5.28 10.50 -15.54
C ARG A 74 5.94 9.20 -16.00
N ALA A 75 7.18 8.96 -15.57
CA ALA A 75 7.90 7.73 -15.90
C ALA A 75 7.22 6.49 -15.28
N PHE A 76 6.76 6.61 -14.03
CA PHE A 76 5.96 5.58 -13.37
C PHE A 76 4.70 5.27 -14.17
N ALA A 77 3.92 6.28 -14.56
CA ALA A 77 2.71 6.08 -15.33
C ALA A 77 2.98 5.40 -16.68
N GLN A 78 4.03 5.80 -17.40
CA GLN A 78 4.42 5.15 -18.66
C GLN A 78 4.78 3.68 -18.46
N LEU A 79 5.59 3.36 -17.46
CA LEU A 79 5.95 1.98 -17.13
C LEU A 79 4.72 1.16 -16.72
N PHE A 80 3.88 1.73 -15.84
CA PHE A 80 2.69 1.09 -15.32
C PHE A 80 1.68 0.78 -16.42
N GLN A 81 1.42 1.73 -17.33
CA GLN A 81 0.53 1.53 -18.47
C GLN A 81 1.08 0.55 -19.50
N ARG A 82 2.40 0.46 -19.64
CA ARG A 82 3.03 -0.54 -20.50
C ARG A 82 2.92 -1.95 -19.93
N TRP A 83 3.13 -2.08 -18.62
CA TRP A 83 3.22 -3.38 -17.97
C TRP A 83 1.85 -3.94 -17.53
N GLN A 84 0.92 -3.08 -17.13
CA GLN A 84 -0.42 -3.44 -16.65
C GLN A 84 -0.41 -4.56 -15.59
N PRO A 85 0.27 -4.35 -14.45
CA PRO A 85 0.43 -5.40 -13.44
C PRO A 85 -0.90 -5.85 -12.82
N ASP A 86 -0.97 -7.09 -12.36
CA ASP A 86 -2.11 -7.61 -11.60
C ASP A 86 -2.09 -7.18 -10.13
N VAL A 87 -0.88 -7.15 -9.57
CA VAL A 87 -0.59 -6.74 -8.20
C VAL A 87 0.53 -5.72 -8.21
N TYR A 88 0.38 -4.68 -7.40
CA TYR A 88 1.36 -3.63 -7.18
C TYR A 88 1.68 -3.49 -5.69
N VAL A 89 2.96 -3.32 -5.35
CA VAL A 89 3.40 -3.06 -3.98
C VAL A 89 4.34 -1.86 -3.94
N ASP A 90 4.03 -0.93 -3.04
CA ASP A 90 4.86 0.20 -2.69
C ASP A 90 5.45 -0.01 -1.27
N THR A 91 6.73 0.31 -1.09
CA THR A 91 7.45 -0.03 0.16
C THR A 91 7.82 1.21 0.93
N HIS A 92 7.27 1.34 2.14
CA HIS A 92 7.36 2.53 2.99
C HIS A 92 7.82 2.19 4.42
N THR A 93 8.06 3.25 5.18
CA THR A 93 8.28 3.22 6.63
C THR A 93 7.27 4.18 7.24
N SER A 94 6.52 3.69 8.23
CA SER A 94 5.38 4.42 8.77
C SER A 94 5.80 5.68 9.52
N ASP A 95 4.83 6.56 9.76
CA ASP A 95 4.93 7.62 10.77
C ASP A 95 3.89 7.35 11.88
N GLY A 96 4.02 7.94 13.07
CA GLY A 96 2.95 7.96 14.09
C GLY A 96 3.21 7.22 15.41
N ALA A 97 2.33 6.28 15.78
CA ALA A 97 2.29 5.63 17.10
C ALA A 97 3.35 4.52 17.28
N ASP A 98 3.63 4.12 18.53
CA ASP A 98 4.41 2.91 18.83
C ASP A 98 3.48 1.74 19.17
N TYR A 99 3.66 0.61 18.51
CA TYR A 99 2.89 -0.62 18.68
C TYR A 99 3.80 -1.84 18.48
N GLN A 100 3.33 -3.05 18.78
CA GLN A 100 4.22 -4.21 18.83
C GLN A 100 4.61 -4.74 17.43
N TYR A 101 3.81 -4.47 16.40
CA TYR A 101 4.04 -4.96 15.04
C TYR A 101 5.27 -4.32 14.37
N THR A 102 6.02 -5.10 13.59
CA THR A 102 7.13 -4.59 12.77
C THR A 102 6.65 -4.00 11.46
N MET A 103 5.49 -4.45 10.95
CA MET A 103 4.91 -4.02 9.70
C MET A 103 3.40 -3.88 9.84
N THR A 104 2.89 -2.81 9.26
CA THR A 104 1.48 -2.67 8.94
C THR A 104 1.28 -2.66 7.44
N LEU A 105 0.05 -2.96 7.01
CA LEU A 105 -0.29 -3.05 5.60
C LEU A 105 -1.45 -2.10 5.29
N ILE A 106 -1.24 -1.23 4.31
CA ILE A 106 -2.35 -0.61 3.58
C ILE A 106 -2.63 -1.52 2.39
N ALA A 107 -3.85 -2.03 2.30
CA ALA A 107 -4.35 -2.67 1.09
C ALA A 107 -5.35 -1.73 0.43
N THR A 108 -5.35 -1.69 -0.90
CA THR A 108 -6.38 -0.98 -1.66
C THR A 108 -7.76 -1.27 -1.10
N GLN A 109 -8.55 -0.21 -0.92
CA GLN A 109 -9.90 -0.33 -0.37
C GLN A 109 -10.72 -1.23 -1.29
N LYS A 110 -11.26 -2.31 -0.73
CA LYS A 110 -12.04 -3.34 -1.44
C LYS A 110 -13.20 -2.75 -2.25
N ASP A 111 -13.75 -1.62 -1.81
CA ASP A 111 -14.90 -0.94 -2.40
C ASP A 111 -14.55 -0.11 -3.66
N LYS A 112 -13.25 0.08 -3.94
CA LYS A 112 -12.75 0.74 -5.15
C LYS A 112 -12.38 -0.23 -6.27
N LEU A 113 -12.18 -1.50 -5.92
CA LEU A 113 -11.90 -2.55 -6.90
C LEU A 113 -13.20 -3.04 -7.52
N HIS A 114 -13.11 -3.53 -8.75
CA HIS A 114 -14.20 -4.30 -9.34
C HIS A 114 -14.59 -5.48 -8.42
N PRO A 115 -15.89 -5.80 -8.24
CA PRO A 115 -16.37 -6.76 -7.23
C PRO A 115 -15.66 -8.12 -7.23
N VAL A 116 -15.37 -8.67 -8.41
CA VAL A 116 -14.66 -9.97 -8.53
C VAL A 116 -13.24 -9.92 -7.97
N LEU A 117 -12.52 -8.80 -8.18
CA LEU A 117 -11.18 -8.60 -7.61
C LEU A 117 -11.22 -8.25 -6.13
N SER A 118 -12.25 -7.52 -5.71
CA SER A 118 -12.54 -7.25 -4.31
C SER A 118 -12.73 -8.54 -3.51
N GLN A 119 -13.49 -9.49 -4.08
CA GLN A 119 -13.68 -10.82 -3.50
C GLN A 119 -12.38 -11.61 -3.45
N TYR A 120 -11.61 -11.67 -4.55
CA TYR A 120 -10.31 -12.34 -4.57
C TYR A 120 -9.36 -11.76 -3.50
N LEU A 121 -9.26 -10.43 -3.42
CA LEU A 121 -8.42 -9.73 -2.45
C LEU A 121 -8.80 -10.10 -1.01
N THR A 122 -10.08 -9.99 -0.67
CA THR A 122 -10.57 -10.11 0.71
C THR A 122 -10.67 -11.55 1.19
N GLN A 123 -11.04 -12.48 0.32
CA GLN A 123 -11.30 -13.88 0.69
C GLN A 123 -10.09 -14.79 0.49
N ARG A 124 -9.13 -14.41 -0.37
CA ARG A 124 -7.96 -15.25 -0.69
C ARG A 124 -6.66 -14.59 -0.33
N LEU A 125 -6.34 -13.47 -0.99
CA LEU A 125 -5.00 -12.89 -0.93
C LEU A 125 -4.67 -12.31 0.46
N LEU A 126 -5.56 -11.48 1.04
CA LEU A 126 -5.32 -10.92 2.37
C LEU A 126 -5.21 -12.01 3.46
N PRO A 127 -6.11 -13.00 3.55
CA PRO A 127 -5.94 -14.12 4.49
C PRO A 127 -4.63 -14.87 4.32
N ALA A 128 -4.20 -15.12 3.07
CA ALA A 128 -2.92 -15.77 2.79
C ALA A 128 -1.72 -14.94 3.28
N LEU A 129 -1.74 -13.62 3.05
CA LEU A 129 -0.67 -12.71 3.47
C LEU A 129 -0.60 -12.55 5.00
N TYR A 130 -1.72 -12.26 5.66
CA TYR A 130 -1.75 -12.12 7.13
C TYR A 130 -1.43 -13.45 7.83
N GLY A 131 -2.02 -14.55 7.36
CA GLY A 131 -1.77 -15.89 7.89
C GLY A 131 -0.32 -16.34 7.67
N GLY A 132 0.23 -16.11 6.47
CA GLY A 132 1.61 -16.45 6.15
C GLY A 132 2.63 -15.65 6.95
N MET A 133 2.42 -14.35 7.13
CA MET A 133 3.28 -13.50 7.96
C MET A 133 3.21 -13.89 9.45
N SER A 134 2.03 -14.26 9.94
CA SER A 134 1.87 -14.82 11.29
C SER A 134 2.67 -16.13 11.48
N LYS A 135 2.60 -17.05 10.50
CA LYS A 135 3.39 -18.30 10.49
C LYS A 135 4.90 -18.04 10.46
N ARG A 136 5.34 -16.94 9.82
CA ARG A 136 6.74 -16.47 9.82
C ARG A 136 7.14 -15.75 11.11
N LYS A 137 6.28 -15.74 12.15
CA LYS A 137 6.49 -15.03 13.42
C LYS A 137 6.67 -13.52 13.26
N SER A 138 6.16 -12.96 12.16
CA SER A 138 6.15 -11.52 11.88
C SER A 138 4.72 -11.05 11.60
N PRO A 139 3.79 -11.19 12.57
CA PRO A 139 2.39 -10.82 12.36
C PRO A 139 2.27 -9.36 11.93
N MET A 140 1.28 -9.09 11.10
CA MET A 140 0.92 -7.75 10.62
C MET A 140 -0.40 -7.31 11.23
N THR A 141 -0.70 -6.03 11.09
CA THR A 141 -2.01 -5.43 11.35
C THR A 141 -2.33 -4.44 10.22
N PRO A 142 -3.60 -4.07 9.98
CA PRO A 142 -3.92 -2.97 9.08
C PRO A 142 -3.16 -1.70 9.47
N TYR A 143 -2.97 -0.79 8.53
CA TYR A 143 -2.32 0.48 8.80
C TYR A 143 -2.94 1.19 10.01
N VAL A 144 -2.08 1.65 10.92
CA VAL A 144 -2.49 2.27 12.19
C VAL A 144 -2.83 3.73 11.94
N ASP A 145 -3.96 3.95 11.29
CA ASP A 145 -4.63 5.24 11.21
C ASP A 145 -5.80 5.21 12.20
N PHE A 146 -5.89 6.18 13.10
CA PHE A 146 -6.84 6.15 14.21
C PHE A 146 -7.28 7.54 14.61
N GLU A 147 -8.48 7.59 15.15
CA GLU A 147 -9.04 8.80 15.74
C GLU A 147 -8.82 8.82 17.26
N GLY A 148 -8.41 9.97 17.79
CA GLY A 148 -8.11 10.15 19.20
C GLY A 148 -6.61 10.10 19.51
N ARG A 149 -6.24 9.90 20.78
CA ARG A 149 -4.85 9.98 21.23
C ARG A 149 -4.07 8.67 21.10
N THR A 150 -4.75 7.52 21.13
CA THR A 150 -4.13 6.20 21.01
C THR A 150 -4.93 5.29 20.07
N PRO A 151 -4.29 4.29 19.43
CA PRO A 151 -4.95 3.42 18.45
C PRO A 151 -6.20 2.69 18.95
N ASP A 152 -6.25 2.42 20.25
CA ASP A 152 -7.31 1.67 20.90
C ASP A 152 -8.47 2.53 21.41
N ALA A 153 -8.32 3.87 21.41
CA ALA A 153 -9.34 4.76 21.97
C ALA A 153 -10.65 4.75 21.16
N ARG A 154 -10.55 4.73 19.82
CA ARG A 154 -11.71 4.68 18.91
C ARG A 154 -11.58 3.61 17.81
N GLY A 155 -10.52 2.81 17.86
CA GLY A 155 -10.20 1.83 16.82
C GLY A 155 -9.46 2.44 15.63
N LEU A 156 -9.24 1.60 14.62
CA LEU A 156 -8.53 1.97 13.40
C LEU A 156 -9.50 2.35 12.28
N GLN A 157 -9.06 3.26 11.42
CA GLN A 157 -9.74 3.63 10.18
C GLN A 157 -8.92 3.13 8.99
N GLY A 158 -9.61 2.61 7.98
CA GLY A 158 -8.99 2.29 6.70
C GLY A 158 -8.45 3.58 6.09
N PHE A 159 -7.21 3.54 5.60
CA PHE A 159 -6.61 4.71 4.96
C PHE A 159 -7.18 4.88 3.56
N LEU A 160 -7.95 5.94 3.30
CA LEU A 160 -8.53 6.18 1.96
C LEU A 160 -7.47 6.67 0.98
N GLU A 161 -7.01 5.77 0.12
CA GLU A 161 -5.98 6.06 -0.88
C GLU A 161 -6.62 6.61 -2.17
N THR A 162 -6.83 7.93 -2.25
CA THR A 162 -7.25 8.57 -3.50
C THR A 162 -6.17 8.47 -4.59
N PRO A 163 -6.47 8.71 -5.88
CA PRO A 163 -5.50 8.58 -6.98
C PRO A 163 -4.22 9.42 -6.88
N ARG A 164 -4.13 10.35 -5.92
CA ARG A 164 -2.87 11.05 -5.62
C ARG A 164 -1.80 10.12 -5.03
N TYR A 165 -2.19 9.00 -4.43
CA TYR A 165 -1.32 7.96 -3.88
C TYR A 165 -1.10 6.83 -4.89
N SER A 166 -0.07 6.02 -4.68
CA SER A 166 0.34 4.95 -5.60
C SER A 166 -0.76 3.92 -5.85
N THR A 167 -1.15 3.20 -4.80
CA THR A 167 -2.24 2.23 -4.77
C THR A 167 -3.58 2.82 -5.21
N GLY A 168 -3.86 4.07 -4.83
CA GLY A 168 -5.04 4.80 -5.29
C GLY A 168 -5.06 4.98 -6.80
N TYR A 169 -3.92 5.32 -7.41
CA TYR A 169 -3.77 5.41 -8.86
C TYR A 169 -3.87 4.04 -9.52
N THR A 170 -3.19 3.01 -8.98
CA THR A 170 -3.19 1.67 -9.59
C THR A 170 -4.58 1.03 -9.58
N THR A 171 -5.39 1.33 -8.57
CA THR A 171 -6.78 0.85 -8.45
C THR A 171 -7.68 1.35 -9.59
N LEU A 172 -7.37 2.52 -10.19
CA LEU A 172 -8.11 3.02 -11.36
C LEU A 172 -8.06 2.02 -12.54
N PHE A 173 -7.03 1.19 -12.58
CA PHE A 173 -6.80 0.15 -13.58
C PHE A 173 -7.08 -1.24 -13.00
N ASN A 174 -7.95 -1.29 -11.98
CA ASN A 174 -8.29 -2.45 -11.18
C ASN A 174 -7.12 -3.15 -10.46
N THR A 175 -5.89 -2.68 -10.56
CA THR A 175 -4.70 -3.34 -9.96
C THR A 175 -4.78 -3.39 -8.45
N ILE A 176 -4.60 -4.60 -7.90
CA ILE A 176 -4.58 -4.83 -6.45
C ILE A 176 -3.31 -4.18 -5.90
N GLY A 177 -3.48 -3.11 -5.12
CA GLY A 177 -2.39 -2.34 -4.56
C GLY A 177 -2.14 -2.64 -3.09
N PHE A 178 -0.87 -2.64 -2.70
CA PHE A 178 -0.42 -2.67 -1.31
C PHE A 178 0.59 -1.56 -1.05
N VAL A 179 0.50 -0.94 0.13
CA VAL A 179 1.59 -0.19 0.74
C VAL A 179 2.04 -0.93 1.97
N THR A 180 3.28 -1.41 1.95
CA THR A 180 3.92 -1.96 3.13
C THR A 180 4.49 -0.85 3.97
N GLU A 181 4.21 -0.85 5.27
CA GLU A 181 4.59 0.21 6.18
C GLU A 181 5.39 -0.38 7.34
N THR A 182 6.71 -0.40 7.21
CA THR A 182 7.57 -0.90 8.30
C THR A 182 7.64 0.12 9.44
N HIS A 183 7.56 -0.35 10.68
CA HIS A 183 7.35 0.54 11.83
C HIS A 183 8.61 1.34 12.18
N MET A 184 8.56 2.67 12.03
CA MET A 184 9.71 3.58 12.19
C MET A 184 10.53 3.48 13.48
N LEU A 185 9.95 3.01 14.60
CA LEU A 185 10.63 2.96 15.89
C LEU A 185 11.31 1.60 16.14
N LYS A 186 11.07 0.60 15.28
CA LYS A 186 11.75 -0.69 15.33
C LYS A 186 13.13 -0.59 14.69
N ALA A 187 14.07 -1.38 15.21
CA ALA A 187 15.41 -1.44 14.67
C ALA A 187 15.40 -1.75 13.16
N TYR A 188 16.35 -1.18 12.42
CA TYR A 188 16.39 -1.26 10.96
C TYR A 188 16.40 -2.71 10.43
N THR A 189 17.23 -3.59 11.00
CA THR A 189 17.37 -4.98 10.54
C THR A 189 16.04 -5.77 10.60
N PRO A 190 15.28 -5.80 11.71
CA PRO A 190 13.94 -6.37 11.73
C PRO A 190 12.99 -5.81 10.66
N ARG A 191 13.04 -4.50 10.37
CA ARG A 191 12.20 -3.87 9.33
C ARG A 191 12.52 -4.40 7.95
N VAL A 192 13.82 -4.49 7.61
CA VAL A 192 14.28 -5.06 6.33
C VAL A 192 13.87 -6.52 6.18
N ARG A 193 13.96 -7.32 7.26
CA ARG A 193 13.53 -8.72 7.25
C ARG A 193 12.02 -8.86 7.05
N ALA A 194 11.21 -8.10 7.79
CA ALA A 194 9.76 -8.10 7.62
C ALA A 194 9.34 -7.69 6.19
N GLN A 195 10.04 -6.71 5.61
CA GLN A 195 9.85 -6.30 4.21
C GLN A 195 10.17 -7.43 3.23
N TYR A 196 11.31 -8.08 3.39
CA TYR A 196 11.70 -9.22 2.56
C TYR A 196 10.69 -10.36 2.67
N ASP A 197 10.29 -10.70 3.90
CA ASP A 197 9.34 -11.78 4.17
C ASP A 197 7.97 -11.48 3.57
N PHE A 198 7.48 -10.24 3.63
CA PHE A 198 6.22 -9.88 2.99
C PHE A 198 6.31 -10.03 1.46
N LEU A 199 7.35 -9.49 0.84
CA LEU A 199 7.50 -9.51 -0.63
C LEU A 199 7.66 -10.93 -1.16
N ASP A 200 8.46 -11.77 -0.49
CA ASP A 200 8.58 -13.19 -0.85
C ASP A 200 7.25 -13.93 -0.66
N LEU A 201 6.53 -13.67 0.44
CA LEU A 201 5.21 -14.28 0.65
C LEU A 201 4.23 -13.86 -0.44
N LEU A 202 4.22 -12.59 -0.84
CA LEU A 202 3.37 -12.09 -1.90
C LEU A 202 3.64 -12.79 -3.22
N VAL A 203 4.90 -12.92 -3.63
CA VAL A 203 5.26 -13.65 -4.86
C VAL A 203 4.77 -15.09 -4.81
N ARG A 204 4.97 -15.79 -3.68
CA ARG A 204 4.51 -17.17 -3.49
C ARG A 204 2.98 -17.28 -3.55
N SER A 205 2.26 -16.37 -2.88
CA SER A 205 0.81 -16.36 -2.88
C SER A 205 0.24 -16.10 -4.28
N VAL A 206 0.81 -15.15 -5.02
CA VAL A 206 0.40 -14.88 -6.41
C VAL A 206 0.74 -16.05 -7.32
N HIS A 207 1.90 -16.68 -7.18
CA HIS A 207 2.27 -17.88 -7.93
C HIS A 207 1.31 -19.04 -7.70
N GLN A 208 0.94 -19.30 -6.44
CA GLN A 208 0.01 -20.36 -6.06
C GLN A 208 -1.40 -20.12 -6.60
N ASP A 209 -1.86 -18.86 -6.59
CA ASP A 209 -3.20 -18.46 -7.01
C ASP A 209 -3.26 -17.86 -8.42
N ALA A 210 -2.22 -18.07 -9.25
CA ALA A 210 -2.06 -17.38 -10.53
C ALA A 210 -3.29 -17.53 -11.45
N ALA A 211 -3.85 -18.74 -11.53
CA ALA A 211 -5.05 -19.00 -12.33
C ALA A 211 -6.28 -18.22 -11.82
N ALA A 212 -6.53 -18.25 -10.51
CA ALA A 212 -7.66 -17.56 -9.89
C ALA A 212 -7.54 -16.03 -10.03
N LEU A 213 -6.33 -15.49 -9.90
CA LEU A 213 -6.08 -14.06 -10.12
C LEU A 213 -6.30 -13.69 -11.59
N ALA A 214 -5.76 -14.47 -12.53
CA ALA A 214 -5.93 -14.24 -13.96
C ALA A 214 -7.42 -14.29 -14.39
N GLU A 215 -8.18 -15.24 -13.85
CA GLU A 215 -9.63 -15.35 -14.08
C GLU A 215 -10.38 -14.13 -13.53
N ALA A 216 -10.10 -13.74 -12.28
CA ALA A 216 -10.71 -12.56 -11.66
C ALA A 216 -10.41 -11.29 -12.45
N ARG A 217 -9.20 -11.20 -13.02
CA ARG A 217 -8.75 -10.13 -13.89
C ARG A 217 -9.50 -10.05 -15.22
N ALA A 218 -9.54 -11.17 -15.94
CA ALA A 218 -10.25 -11.26 -17.21
C ALA A 218 -11.75 -10.94 -17.02
N THR A 219 -12.35 -11.47 -15.96
CA THR A 219 -13.76 -11.23 -15.62
C THR A 219 -14.01 -9.75 -15.32
N ALA A 220 -13.16 -9.12 -14.52
CA ALA A 220 -13.27 -7.69 -14.24
C ALA A 220 -13.14 -6.82 -15.50
N GLN A 221 -12.23 -7.17 -16.42
CA GLN A 221 -12.08 -6.46 -17.69
C GLN A 221 -13.32 -6.60 -18.58
N GLU A 222 -13.91 -7.79 -18.66
CA GLU A 222 -15.10 -8.01 -19.47
C GLU A 222 -16.32 -7.27 -18.91
N GLN A 223 -16.55 -7.34 -17.60
CA GLN A 223 -17.67 -6.63 -16.95
C GLN A 223 -17.51 -5.10 -17.01
N LEU A 224 -16.27 -4.59 -16.95
CA LEU A 224 -16.00 -3.16 -17.16
C LEU A 224 -16.45 -2.65 -18.54
N ARG A 225 -16.47 -3.49 -19.58
CA ARG A 225 -16.88 -3.08 -20.93
C ARG A 225 -18.34 -2.64 -20.99
N THR A 226 -19.19 -3.20 -20.14
CA THR A 226 -20.63 -2.88 -20.07
C THR A 226 -20.98 -1.96 -18.91
N GLN A 227 -20.03 -1.68 -18.00
CA GLN A 227 -20.23 -0.75 -16.88
C GLN A 227 -20.55 0.67 -17.38
N THR A 228 -21.63 1.23 -16.83
CA THR A 228 -22.15 2.56 -17.21
C THR A 228 -21.98 3.61 -16.13
N GLN A 229 -21.69 3.23 -14.89
CA GLN A 229 -21.51 4.12 -13.75
C GLN A 229 -20.15 3.89 -13.11
N PHE A 230 -19.42 4.98 -12.82
CA PHE A 230 -18.09 4.92 -12.23
C PHE A 230 -18.04 5.79 -10.97
N PRO A 231 -17.78 5.21 -9.78
CA PRO A 231 -17.52 5.99 -8.59
C PRO A 231 -16.18 6.74 -8.73
N LEU A 232 -16.16 8.00 -8.32
CA LEU A 232 -14.97 8.88 -8.36
C LEU A 232 -14.50 9.30 -6.96
N ALA A 233 -15.38 9.25 -5.97
CA ALA A 233 -15.08 9.60 -4.59
C ALA A 233 -15.80 8.67 -3.63
N TRP A 234 -15.22 8.50 -2.44
CA TRP A 234 -15.73 7.64 -1.39
C TRP A 234 -15.58 8.31 -0.03
N ALA A 235 -16.42 7.91 0.91
CA ALA A 235 -16.27 8.22 2.32
C ALA A 235 -16.29 6.93 3.15
N ILE A 236 -15.59 6.94 4.28
CA ILE A 236 -15.62 5.83 5.23
C ILE A 236 -17.02 5.68 5.80
N ASP A 237 -17.50 4.44 5.88
CA ASP A 237 -18.74 4.10 6.57
C ASP A 237 -18.43 3.73 8.02
N THR A 238 -18.68 4.67 8.93
CA THR A 238 -18.48 4.48 10.36
C THR A 238 -19.55 3.61 11.03
N THR A 239 -20.59 3.19 10.30
CA THR A 239 -21.63 2.27 10.82
C THR A 239 -21.24 0.79 10.65
N SER A 240 -20.22 0.50 9.82
CA SER A 240 -19.72 -0.84 9.55
C SER A 240 -18.27 -0.98 10.04
N PHE A 241 -18.03 -1.96 10.92
CA PHE A 241 -16.70 -2.27 11.41
C PHE A 241 -16.53 -3.78 11.60
N GLU A 242 -15.27 -4.21 11.57
CA GLU A 242 -14.86 -5.51 12.06
C GLU A 242 -14.06 -5.36 13.37
N LYS A 243 -13.98 -6.43 14.16
CA LYS A 243 -13.14 -6.47 15.35
C LYS A 243 -11.80 -7.10 15.01
N ILE A 244 -10.71 -6.43 15.35
CA ILE A 244 -9.36 -6.96 15.18
C ILE A 244 -8.64 -7.05 16.52
N SER A 245 -7.80 -8.08 16.66
CA SER A 245 -6.90 -8.22 17.80
C SER A 245 -5.66 -7.36 17.57
N PHE A 246 -5.56 -6.24 18.30
CA PHE A 246 -4.48 -5.27 18.17
C PHE A 246 -3.48 -5.36 19.32
N ARG A 247 -2.19 -5.46 18.96
CA ARG A 247 -1.05 -5.54 19.88
C ARG A 247 -0.40 -4.16 20.04
N GLY A 248 -0.76 -3.46 21.10
CA GLY A 248 -0.27 -2.11 21.40
C GLY A 248 0.56 -2.03 22.67
N TYR A 249 0.87 -0.80 23.06
CA TYR A 249 1.50 -0.42 24.32
C TYR A 249 0.64 0.65 24.99
N GLU A 250 0.55 0.67 26.32
CA GLU A 250 -0.22 1.70 27.03
C GLU A 250 0.31 3.11 26.69
N GLY A 251 -0.60 4.00 26.28
CA GLY A 251 -0.29 5.42 26.07
C GLY A 251 -0.28 6.16 27.40
N LYS A 252 0.85 6.76 27.76
CA LYS A 252 1.04 7.57 28.98
C LYS A 252 1.50 8.97 28.61
N THR A 253 1.36 9.92 29.53
CA THR A 253 1.86 11.29 29.34
C THR A 253 3.04 11.55 30.28
N LYS A 254 4.08 12.22 29.77
CA LYS A 254 5.20 12.71 30.59
C LYS A 254 5.66 14.08 30.09
N PRO A 255 6.26 14.93 30.94
CA PRO A 255 6.85 16.19 30.51
C PRO A 255 7.87 16.00 29.38
N SER A 256 7.82 16.85 28.37
CA SER A 256 8.83 16.94 27.32
C SER A 256 10.16 17.44 27.91
N ALA A 257 11.28 16.78 27.58
CA ALA A 257 12.61 17.23 28.00
C ALA A 257 13.01 18.58 27.37
N VAL A 258 12.34 19.01 26.29
CA VAL A 258 12.65 20.26 25.58
C VAL A 258 11.75 21.41 26.06
N SER A 259 10.44 21.17 26.18
CA SER A 259 9.46 22.23 26.44
C SER A 259 8.79 22.16 27.81
N GLY A 260 9.00 21.09 28.59
CA GLY A 260 8.29 20.82 29.84
C GLY A 260 6.81 20.45 29.66
N GLN A 261 6.23 20.62 28.47
CA GLN A 261 4.82 20.38 28.20
C GLN A 261 4.47 18.88 28.23
N PRO A 262 3.22 18.51 28.58
CA PRO A 262 2.77 17.12 28.56
C PRO A 262 2.90 16.50 27.17
N ARG A 263 3.65 15.40 27.06
CA ARG A 263 3.89 14.67 25.81
C ARG A 263 3.45 13.22 25.93
N LEU A 264 2.69 12.75 24.94
CA LEU A 264 2.33 11.34 24.80
C LEU A 264 3.59 10.49 24.56
N TRP A 265 3.66 9.36 25.25
CA TRP A 265 4.63 8.31 24.98
C TRP A 265 3.96 6.94 25.19
N TYR A 266 4.51 5.92 24.57
CA TYR A 266 4.01 4.55 24.64
C TYR A 266 4.93 3.73 25.53
N ASP A 267 4.36 3.11 26.57
CA ASP A 267 5.11 2.34 27.54
C ASP A 267 5.40 0.93 27.05
N ARG A 268 6.62 0.72 26.56
CA ARG A 268 7.07 -0.58 26.05
C ARG A 268 7.11 -1.68 27.12
N ALA A 269 7.10 -1.32 28.40
CA ALA A 269 7.00 -2.28 29.51
C ALA A 269 5.55 -2.67 29.85
N ALA A 270 4.55 -2.01 29.26
CA ALA A 270 3.14 -2.30 29.42
C ALA A 270 2.47 -2.65 28.08
N PRO A 271 2.80 -3.82 27.47
CA PRO A 271 2.14 -4.29 26.26
C PRO A 271 0.71 -4.76 26.55
N TYR A 272 -0.18 -4.59 25.58
CA TYR A 272 -1.53 -5.15 25.64
C TYR A 272 -1.91 -5.86 24.33
N ILE A 273 -2.93 -6.71 24.42
CA ILE A 273 -3.68 -7.23 23.27
C ILE A 273 -5.15 -6.91 23.51
N ARG A 274 -5.77 -6.11 22.63
CA ARG A 274 -7.16 -5.65 22.78
C ARG A 274 -7.94 -5.88 21.50
N GLN A 275 -9.23 -6.18 21.65
CA GLN A 275 -10.18 -6.19 20.53
C GLN A 275 -10.62 -4.76 20.24
N ILE A 276 -10.22 -4.22 19.10
CA ILE A 276 -10.56 -2.85 18.68
C ILE A 276 -11.38 -2.88 17.40
N ASN A 277 -12.15 -1.82 17.16
CA ASN A 277 -12.89 -1.66 15.91
C ASN A 277 -11.91 -1.34 14.78
N TYR A 278 -12.18 -1.85 13.58
CA TYR A 278 -11.54 -1.45 12.34
C TYR A 278 -12.63 -1.11 11.32
N TYR A 279 -12.67 0.17 10.94
CA TYR A 279 -13.62 0.71 9.98
C TYR A 279 -12.98 0.70 8.60
N ASN A 280 -13.35 -0.25 7.73
CA ASN A 280 -12.71 -0.43 6.42
C ASN A 280 -13.71 -0.66 5.29
N THR A 281 -14.92 -0.13 5.46
CA THR A 281 -15.95 -0.10 4.41
C THR A 281 -16.08 1.34 3.92
N PHE A 282 -16.10 1.52 2.60
CA PHE A 282 -16.21 2.83 1.97
C PHE A 282 -17.41 2.87 1.03
N ARG A 283 -18.20 3.94 1.13
CA ARG A 283 -19.37 4.18 0.27
C ARG A 283 -19.04 5.23 -0.78
N PRO A 284 -19.45 5.03 -2.05
CA PRO A 284 -19.34 6.07 -3.06
C PRO A 284 -20.09 7.33 -2.65
N THR A 285 -19.45 8.50 -2.79
CA THR A 285 -20.05 9.81 -2.55
C THR A 285 -20.22 10.61 -3.84
N VAL A 286 -19.46 10.28 -4.88
CA VAL A 286 -19.58 10.85 -6.22
C VAL A 286 -19.47 9.72 -7.23
N SER A 287 -20.40 9.70 -8.19
CA SER A 287 -20.39 8.77 -9.33
C SER A 287 -20.67 9.53 -10.62
N VAL A 288 -20.11 9.06 -11.72
CA VAL A 288 -20.34 9.60 -13.06
C VAL A 288 -20.78 8.53 -14.03
N THR A 289 -21.65 8.91 -14.96
CA THR A 289 -22.02 8.05 -16.08
C THR A 289 -20.90 7.99 -17.10
N ARG A 290 -20.66 6.80 -17.68
CA ARG A 290 -19.72 6.59 -18.78
C ARG A 290 -19.93 7.65 -19.87
N PRO A 291 -18.87 8.35 -20.30
CA PRO A 291 -18.98 9.27 -21.42
C PRO A 291 -19.50 8.55 -22.66
N ARG A 292 -20.44 9.15 -23.38
CA ARG A 292 -20.83 8.65 -24.70
C ARG A 292 -19.62 8.73 -25.63
N PRO A 293 -19.44 7.80 -26.58
CA PRO A 293 -18.45 7.95 -27.63
C PRO A 293 -18.70 9.30 -28.32
N THR A 294 -17.81 10.27 -28.12
CA THR A 294 -17.90 11.53 -28.83
C THR A 294 -17.45 11.27 -30.27
N SER A 295 -18.33 11.52 -31.24
CA SER A 295 -18.05 11.42 -32.68
C SER A 295 -17.06 12.46 -33.21
N SER A 296 -16.31 13.14 -32.33
CA SER A 296 -15.33 14.15 -32.72
C SER A 296 -14.08 13.50 -33.30
N ARG A 297 -14.16 13.17 -34.60
CA ARG A 297 -12.97 13.20 -35.46
C ARG A 297 -12.33 14.57 -35.29
N ARG A 298 -11.21 14.66 -34.57
CA ARG A 298 -10.28 15.78 -34.79
C ARG A 298 -9.82 15.67 -36.25
N PRO A 299 -9.95 16.70 -37.09
CA PRO A 299 -9.29 16.70 -38.38
C PRO A 299 -7.79 16.58 -38.11
N GLY A 300 -7.17 15.45 -38.49
CA GLY A 300 -5.71 15.27 -38.44
C GLY A 300 -5.15 14.28 -37.42
N VAL A 301 -5.95 13.65 -36.55
CA VAL A 301 -5.44 12.57 -35.67
C VAL A 301 -5.90 11.22 -36.22
N LYS A 302 -5.01 10.50 -36.90
CA LYS A 302 -5.22 9.08 -37.25
C LYS A 302 -5.38 8.29 -35.95
N CYS A 303 -6.60 7.82 -35.68
CA CYS A 303 -6.80 6.76 -34.70
C CYS A 303 -6.00 5.54 -35.15
N TRP A 304 -5.08 5.09 -34.31
CA TRP A 304 -4.47 3.77 -34.45
C TRP A 304 -5.53 2.74 -34.04
N ASN A 305 -6.21 2.17 -35.03
CA ASN A 305 -6.85 0.87 -34.85
C ASN A 305 -5.72 -0.16 -34.68
N ALA A 306 -5.65 -0.77 -33.50
CA ALA A 306 -5.01 -2.08 -33.31
C ALA A 306 -6.14 -3.03 -32.88
N CYS A 307 -6.75 -3.69 -33.87
CA CYS A 307 -6.79 -5.16 -34.08
C CYS A 307 -7.61 -5.89 -33.00
N ALA A 308 -8.78 -6.47 -33.32
CA ALA A 308 -9.01 -7.65 -34.19
C ALA A 308 -8.27 -8.89 -33.66
#